data_AF-A0A0K2XB93-F1
#
_entry.id   AF-A0A0K2XB93-F1
#
_cell.length_a   1.000
_cell.length_b   1.000
_cell.length_c   1.000
_cell.angle_alpha   90.00
_cell.angle_beta   90.00
_cell.angle_gamma   90.00
#
_symmetry.space_group_name_H-M   'P 1'
#
loop_
_entity.id
_entity.type
_entity.pdbx_description
1 polymer ?
#
loop_
_entity_poly.entity_id
_entity_poly.type
_entity_poly.pdbx_seq_one_letter_code
_entity_poly.pdbx_strand_id
1 'polypeptide(L)'
;MRIFNFNRWFLWLFLYLLTLSLPLRAFHECSYDLYGPSCIVEASIETHDGSEALQQKRYEEAYKDFETAHKRGDDLGAALMVTLLMNGWGVKADPFKAKLLFEKKYGINIPSFLSVLISMLEMSMEHHW
;
A
#
# COMPACT_ATOMS: atom_id res chain seq x y z
N MET A 1 7.10 -66.38 8.31
CA MET A 1 6.07 -65.42 7.89
C MET A 1 6.52 -64.03 8.34
N ARG A 2 7.21 -63.26 7.48
CA ARG A 2 7.75 -61.94 7.81
C ARG A 2 6.63 -60.92 7.71
N ILE A 3 6.07 -60.52 8.84
CA ILE A 3 5.08 -59.45 8.94
C ILE A 3 5.78 -58.17 8.47
N PHE A 4 5.51 -57.77 7.23
CA PHE A 4 6.05 -56.56 6.62
C PHE A 4 5.62 -55.39 7.49
N ASN A 5 6.57 -54.56 7.89
CA ASN A 5 6.42 -53.51 8.90
C ASN A 5 5.62 -52.32 8.33
N PHE A 6 4.36 -52.58 7.95
CA PHE A 6 3.45 -51.71 7.20
C PHE A 6 3.11 -50.43 7.97
N ASN A 7 3.14 -50.51 9.30
CA ASN A 7 2.84 -49.42 10.21
C ASN A 7 3.85 -48.25 10.11
N ARG A 8 5.12 -48.55 9.81
CA ARG A 8 6.14 -47.50 9.59
C ARG A 8 5.87 -46.73 8.31
N TRP A 9 5.49 -47.40 7.23
CA TRP A 9 5.21 -46.74 5.95
C TRP A 9 4.00 -45.79 6.04
N PHE A 10 2.96 -46.19 6.76
CA PHE A 10 1.82 -45.31 7.04
C PHE A 10 2.21 -44.09 7.87
N LEU A 11 3.11 -44.25 8.86
CA LEU A 11 3.64 -43.11 9.62
C LEU A 11 4.44 -42.14 8.74
N TRP A 12 5.29 -42.64 7.83
CA TRP A 12 6.03 -41.80 6.89
C TRP A 12 5.11 -41.09 5.89
N LEU A 13 4.09 -41.80 5.38
CA LEU A 13 3.10 -41.25 4.46
C LEU A 13 2.22 -40.19 5.14
N PHE A 14 1.84 -40.42 6.39
CA PHE A 14 1.10 -39.45 7.20
C PHE A 14 1.95 -38.21 7.51
N LEU A 15 3.22 -38.37 7.89
CA LEU A 15 4.17 -37.27 8.06
C LEU A 15 4.35 -36.47 6.76
N TYR A 16 4.49 -37.15 5.63
CA TYR A 16 4.62 -36.53 4.31
C TYR A 16 3.37 -35.74 3.93
N LEU A 17 2.18 -36.30 4.16
CA LEU A 17 0.91 -35.60 3.95
C LEU A 17 0.74 -34.41 4.90
N LEU A 18 1.24 -34.50 6.13
CA LEU A 18 1.23 -33.40 7.10
C LEU A 18 2.18 -32.26 6.67
N THR A 19 3.31 -32.58 6.03
CA THR A 19 4.19 -31.58 5.41
C THR A 19 3.60 -30.95 4.15
N LEU A 20 2.75 -31.67 3.42
CA LEU A 20 2.08 -31.19 2.20
C LEU A 20 0.80 -30.39 2.51
N SER A 21 0.14 -30.68 3.64
CA SER A 21 -1.12 -30.06 4.08
C SER A 21 -0.93 -28.88 5.02
N LEU A 22 0.30 -28.66 5.52
CA LEU A 22 0.69 -27.33 5.92
C LEU A 22 0.44 -26.46 4.68
N PRO A 23 -0.53 -25.52 4.69
CA PRO A 23 -0.45 -24.47 3.72
C PRO A 23 0.98 -23.96 3.87
N LEU A 24 1.72 -23.92 2.76
CA LEU A 24 2.69 -22.86 2.58
C LEU A 24 1.83 -21.61 2.77
N ARG A 25 1.58 -21.22 4.03
CA ARG A 25 1.12 -19.90 4.39
C ARG A 25 2.14 -19.09 3.66
N ALA A 26 1.68 -18.42 2.60
CA ALA A 26 2.41 -17.38 1.93
C ALA A 26 3.02 -16.59 3.08
N PHE A 27 4.30 -16.86 3.35
CA PHE A 27 5.11 -15.90 4.03
C PHE A 27 4.93 -14.72 3.09
N HIS A 28 4.32 -13.67 3.59
CA HIS A 28 4.43 -12.39 2.94
C HIS A 28 5.93 -12.14 2.94
N GLU A 29 6.60 -12.55 1.86
CA GLU A 29 8.01 -12.34 1.64
C GLU A 29 8.12 -10.84 1.50
N CYS A 30 8.38 -10.14 2.60
CA CYS A 30 9.10 -8.90 2.49
C CYS A 30 10.49 -9.30 2.01
N SER A 31 10.70 -9.32 0.69
CA SER A 31 12.03 -9.39 0.12
C SER A 31 12.80 -8.15 0.56
N TYR A 32 14.03 -8.33 1.02
CA TYR A 32 14.95 -7.23 1.26
C TYR A 32 15.73 -7.03 -0.04
N ASP A 33 15.39 -5.98 -0.79
CA ASP A 33 16.20 -5.53 -1.92
C ASP A 33 17.23 -4.50 -1.45
N LEU A 34 18.11 -4.07 -2.36
CA LEU A 34 19.23 -3.14 -2.11
C LEU A 34 18.79 -1.78 -1.53
N TYR A 35 17.48 -1.51 -1.46
CA TYR A 35 16.86 -0.28 -0.97
C TYR A 35 15.98 -0.45 0.28
N GLY A 36 15.88 -1.66 0.87
CA GLY A 36 15.10 -1.95 2.07
C GLY A 36 14.05 -3.07 1.88
N PRO A 37 13.23 -3.37 2.91
CA PRO A 37 12.17 -4.37 2.78
C PRO A 37 11.10 -3.89 1.79
N SER A 38 10.96 -4.58 0.65
CA SER A 38 9.86 -4.42 -0.30
C SER A 38 8.63 -5.18 0.21
N CYS A 39 8.11 -4.76 1.35
CA CYS A 39 6.69 -5.02 1.58
C CYS A 39 5.99 -4.09 0.59
N ILE A 40 5.13 -4.61 -0.30
CA ILE A 40 4.11 -3.77 -0.95
C ILE A 40 3.57 -2.86 0.14
N VAL A 41 3.76 -1.54 -0.01
CA VAL A 41 3.14 -0.58 0.90
C VAL A 41 1.66 -0.70 0.58
N GLU A 42 0.97 -1.60 1.29
CA GLU A 42 -0.47 -1.76 1.14
C GLU A 42 -1.08 -0.39 1.42
N ALA A 43 -1.59 0.25 0.35
CA ALA A 43 -2.36 1.46 0.49
C ALA A 43 -3.46 1.20 1.51
N SER A 44 -3.71 2.15 2.43
CA SER A 44 -4.80 1.95 3.39
C SER A 44 -6.13 1.78 2.65
N ILE A 45 -7.11 1.14 3.29
CA ILE A 45 -8.46 0.97 2.72
C ILE A 45 -9.00 2.33 2.25
N GLU A 46 -8.74 3.39 3.00
CA GLU A 46 -9.14 4.76 2.65
C GLU A 46 -8.38 5.31 1.44
N THR A 47 -7.08 5.01 1.30
CA THR A 47 -6.31 5.40 0.12
C THR A 47 -6.79 4.65 -1.12
N HIS A 48 -7.20 3.39 -0.98
CA HIS A 48 -7.84 2.63 -2.05
C HIS A 48 -9.20 3.21 -2.44
N ASP A 49 -10.11 3.38 -1.48
CA ASP A 49 -11.46 3.90 -1.70
C ASP A 49 -11.42 5.31 -2.29
N GLY A 50 -10.52 6.16 -1.79
CA GLY A 50 -10.30 7.49 -2.32
C GLY A 50 -9.80 7.48 -3.77
N SER A 51 -8.96 6.51 -4.14
CA SER A 51 -8.48 6.34 -5.51
C SER A 51 -9.59 5.89 -6.46
N GLU A 52 -10.47 4.99 -6.01
CA GLU A 52 -11.67 4.60 -6.77
C GLU A 52 -12.60 5.81 -6.98
N ALA A 53 -12.86 6.58 -5.92
CA ALA A 53 -13.65 7.81 -6.01
C ALA A 53 -13.02 8.82 -6.99
N LEU A 54 -11.69 8.92 -7.01
CA LEU A 54 -10.95 9.78 -7.94
C LEU A 54 -11.13 9.34 -9.40
N GLN A 55 -11.04 8.04 -9.69
CA GLN A 55 -11.30 7.48 -11.04
C GLN A 55 -12.75 7.75 -11.49
N GLN A 56 -13.70 7.66 -10.55
CA GLN A 56 -15.11 7.91 -10.79
C GLN A 56 -15.47 9.41 -10.73
N LYS A 57 -14.45 10.31 -10.65
CA LYS A 57 -14.56 11.78 -10.58
C LYS A 57 -15.36 12.30 -9.39
N ARG A 58 -15.53 11.49 -8.35
CA ARG A 58 -16.11 11.88 -7.06
C ARG A 58 -15.04 12.51 -6.18
N TYR A 59 -14.58 13.68 -6.58
CA TYR A 59 -13.41 14.30 -5.97
C TYR A 59 -13.61 14.72 -4.51
N GLU A 60 -14.84 15.06 -4.09
CA GLU A 60 -15.10 15.42 -2.68
C GLU A 60 -15.02 14.20 -1.76
N GLU A 61 -15.49 13.05 -2.22
CA GLU A 61 -15.36 11.76 -1.51
C GLU A 61 -13.89 11.35 -1.45
N ALA A 62 -13.19 11.37 -2.60
CA ALA A 62 -11.77 11.09 -2.67
C ALA A 62 -10.96 11.94 -1.68
N TYR A 63 -11.27 13.23 -1.56
CA TYR A 63 -10.62 14.10 -0.60
C TYR A 63 -10.85 13.67 0.86
N LYS A 64 -12.08 13.29 1.22
CA LYS A 64 -12.41 12.84 2.59
C LYS A 64 -11.69 11.55 2.94
N ASP A 65 -11.61 10.62 2.00
CA ASP A 65 -10.94 9.34 2.20
C ASP A 65 -9.43 9.54 2.36
N PHE A 66 -8.81 10.33 1.48
CA PHE A 66 -7.40 10.69 1.60
C PHE A 66 -7.07 11.52 2.84
N GLU A 67 -7.97 12.41 3.28
CA GLU A 67 -7.81 13.12 4.55
C GLU A 67 -7.83 12.15 5.74
N THR A 68 -8.67 11.12 5.69
CA THR A 68 -8.73 10.07 6.70
C THR A 68 -7.46 9.24 6.72
N ALA A 69 -6.96 8.84 5.54
CA ALA A 69 -5.68 8.17 5.38
C ALA A 69 -4.53 9.01 5.95
N HIS A 70 -4.49 10.31 5.61
CA HIS A 70 -3.50 11.26 6.13
C HIS A 70 -3.51 11.34 7.66
N LYS A 71 -4.71 11.43 8.27
CA LYS A 71 -4.87 11.47 9.74
C LYS A 71 -4.35 10.20 10.42
N ARG A 72 -4.34 9.07 9.71
CA ARG A 72 -3.78 7.80 10.18
C ARG A 72 -2.28 7.65 9.93
N GLY A 73 -1.66 8.65 9.31
CA GLY A 73 -0.23 8.64 9.00
C GLY A 73 0.12 8.02 7.66
N ASP A 74 -0.86 7.70 6.80
CA ASP A 74 -0.59 7.21 5.44
C ASP A 74 0.07 8.34 4.61
N ASP A 75 1.26 8.06 4.10
CA ASP A 75 2.05 8.96 3.26
C ASP A 75 1.46 9.11 1.86
N LEU A 76 0.94 8.03 1.29
CA LEU A 76 0.29 8.04 -0.02
C LEU A 76 -1.04 8.79 0.05
N GLY A 77 -1.84 8.51 1.08
CA GLY A 77 -3.07 9.26 1.34
C GLY A 77 -2.81 10.77 1.52
N ALA A 78 -1.74 11.14 2.24
CA ALA A 78 -1.34 12.54 2.37
C ALA A 78 -0.97 13.17 1.02
N ALA A 79 -0.18 12.49 0.20
CA ALA A 79 0.24 12.97 -1.12
C ALA A 79 -0.96 13.22 -2.05
N LEU A 80 -1.89 12.26 -2.11
CA LEU A 80 -3.09 12.36 -2.94
C LEU A 80 -4.05 13.46 -2.44
N MET A 81 -4.23 13.59 -1.12
CA MET A 81 -5.00 14.70 -0.53
C MET A 81 -4.44 16.06 -0.94
N VAL A 82 -3.12 16.23 -0.85
CA VAL A 82 -2.48 17.50 -1.19
C VAL A 82 -2.58 17.80 -2.70
N THR A 83 -2.54 16.77 -3.55
CA THR A 83 -2.77 16.90 -5.00
C THR A 83 -4.17 17.43 -5.31
N LEU A 84 -5.20 16.94 -4.62
CA LEU A 84 -6.57 17.45 -4.75
C LEU A 84 -6.68 18.92 -4.32
N LEU A 85 -6.03 19.29 -3.21
CA LEU A 85 -5.97 20.67 -2.72
C LEU A 85 -5.24 21.62 -3.68
N MET A 86 -4.18 21.18 -4.35
CA MET A 86 -3.49 21.98 -5.35
C MET A 86 -4.38 22.27 -6.57
N ASN A 87 -5.04 21.24 -7.08
CA ASN A 87 -5.83 21.32 -8.30
C ASN A 87 -7.26 21.84 -8.08
N GLY A 88 -7.71 21.92 -6.82
CA GLY A 88 -9.08 22.31 -6.49
C GLY A 88 -10.12 21.28 -6.89
N TRP A 89 -9.76 20.00 -6.84
CA TRP A 89 -10.67 18.90 -7.18
C TRP A 89 -11.44 18.47 -5.95
N GLY A 90 -12.76 18.67 -5.95
CA GLY A 90 -13.64 18.30 -4.84
C GLY A 90 -13.55 19.22 -3.62
N VAL A 91 -12.53 20.07 -3.56
CA VAL A 91 -12.30 21.08 -2.54
C VAL A 91 -11.86 22.39 -3.18
N LYS A 92 -12.03 23.51 -2.48
CA LYS A 92 -11.51 24.80 -2.95
C LYS A 92 -9.98 24.72 -3.05
N ALA A 93 -9.44 25.07 -4.21
CA ALA A 93 -8.00 25.10 -4.42
C ALA A 93 -7.31 25.98 -3.37
N ASP A 94 -6.33 25.41 -2.68
CA ASP A 94 -5.49 26.13 -1.73
C ASP A 94 -4.04 25.62 -1.81
N PRO A 95 -3.28 26.08 -2.82
CA PRO A 95 -1.89 25.66 -3.01
C PRO A 95 -0.98 26.05 -1.84
N PHE A 96 -1.29 27.13 -1.13
CA PHE A 96 -0.51 27.57 0.03
C PHE A 96 -0.69 26.62 1.20
N LYS A 97 -1.93 26.23 1.50
CA LYS A 97 -2.24 25.22 2.52
C LYS A 97 -1.64 23.86 2.16
N ALA A 98 -1.74 23.46 0.89
CA ALA A 98 -1.11 22.24 0.36
C ALA A 98 0.40 22.21 0.64
N LYS A 99 1.10 23.28 0.28
CA LYS A 99 2.52 23.44 0.54
C LYS A 99 2.84 23.35 2.03
N LEU A 100 2.11 24.08 2.88
CA LEU A 100 2.34 24.10 4.32
C LEU A 100 2.16 22.72 4.97
N LEU A 101 1.13 21.98 4.54
CA LEU A 101 0.86 20.61 5.01
C LEU A 101 2.03 19.67 4.69
N PHE A 102 2.54 19.76 3.47
CA PHE A 102 3.67 18.95 3.03
C PHE A 102 4.96 19.32 3.76
N GLU A 103 5.27 20.62 3.88
CA GLU A 103 6.43 21.12 4.62
C GLU A 103 6.40 20.70 6.10
N LYS A 104 5.22 20.75 6.73
CA LYS A 104 5.05 20.30 8.11
C LYS A 104 5.32 18.80 8.28
N LYS A 105 4.91 17.98 7.31
CA LYS A 105 5.05 16.52 7.38
C LYS A 105 6.48 16.06 7.11
N TYR A 106 7.13 16.61 6.09
CA TYR A 106 8.44 16.14 5.64
C TYR A 106 9.61 17.02 6.12
N GLY A 107 9.34 18.20 6.68
CA GLY A 107 10.39 19.11 7.18
C GLY A 107 11.27 19.71 6.08
N ILE A 108 10.93 19.49 4.80
CA ILE A 108 11.67 19.99 3.65
C ILE A 108 10.98 21.24 3.12
N ASN A 109 11.57 22.40 3.35
CA ASN A 109 11.21 23.64 2.67
C ASN A 109 11.98 23.65 1.35
N ILE A 110 11.38 23.26 0.20
CA ILE A 110 11.91 23.51 -1.17
C ILE A 110 10.97 22.98 -2.29
N PRO A 111 11.10 23.45 -3.56
CA PRO A 111 10.24 23.22 -4.73
C PRO A 111 10.06 21.76 -5.23
N SER A 112 10.54 20.77 -4.49
CA SER A 112 10.53 19.33 -4.78
C SER A 112 9.23 18.63 -4.38
N PHE A 113 8.23 19.36 -3.89
CA PHE A 113 6.91 18.78 -3.60
C PHE A 113 6.31 18.09 -4.84
N LEU A 114 6.40 18.74 -6.00
CA LEU A 114 5.95 18.18 -7.27
C LEU A 114 6.76 16.95 -7.69
N SER A 115 8.09 16.92 -7.48
CA SER A 115 8.90 15.74 -7.84
C SER A 115 8.59 14.55 -6.94
N VAL A 116 8.35 14.78 -5.65
CA VAL A 116 7.95 13.71 -4.72
C VAL A 116 6.54 13.21 -5.07
N LEU A 117 5.61 14.12 -5.34
CA LEU A 117 4.28 13.75 -5.85
C LEU A 117 4.34 12.93 -7.13
N ILE A 118 5.14 13.35 -8.10
CA ILE A 118 5.29 12.64 -9.37
C ILE A 118 5.83 11.23 -9.12
N SER A 119 6.88 11.07 -8.29
CA SER A 119 7.41 9.74 -7.97
C SER A 119 6.39 8.84 -7.23
N MET A 120 5.57 9.42 -6.33
CA MET A 120 4.53 8.68 -5.61
C MET A 120 3.36 8.27 -6.52
N LEU A 121 2.99 9.14 -7.48
CA LEU A 121 1.96 8.85 -8.47
C LEU A 121 2.44 7.84 -9.52
N GLU A 122 3.71 7.89 -9.93
CA GLU A 122 4.31 6.90 -10.83
C GLU A 122 4.33 5.51 -10.19
N MET A 123 4.73 5.39 -8.92
CA MET A 123 4.60 4.14 -8.15
C MET A 123 3.17 3.60 -8.09
N SER A 124 2.16 4.48 -8.02
CA SER A 124 0.75 4.07 -7.99
C SER A 124 0.22 3.61 -9.35
N MET A 125 0.82 4.05 -10.46
CA MET A 125 0.35 3.78 -11.83
C MET A 125 1.00 2.53 -12.45
N GLU A 126 2.19 2.13 -11.98
CA GLU A 126 2.88 0.93 -12.47
C GLU A 126 2.30 -0.39 -11.93
N HIS A 127 1.49 -0.35 -10.87
CA HIS A 127 0.82 -1.53 -10.31
C HIS A 127 -0.54 -1.88 -10.95
N HIS A 128 -0.82 -1.34 -12.14
CA HIS A 128 -2.00 -1.68 -12.94
C HIS A 128 -1.64 -2.34 -14.29
N TRP A 129 -0.85 -3.42 -14.28
CA TRP A 129 -0.77 -4.39 -15.38
C TRP A 129 -0.50 -5.80 -14.85
#